data_AF-A0A350AXV1-F1
#
_entry.id   AF-A0A350AXV1-F1
#
_cell.length_a   1.000
_cell.length_b   1.000
_cell.length_c   1.000
_cell.angle_alpha   90.00
_cell.angle_beta   90.00
_cell.angle_gamma   90.00
#
_symmetry.space_group_name_H-M   'P 1'
#
loop_
_entity.id
_entity.type
_entity.pdbx_description
1 polymer ?
#
loop_
_entity_poly.entity_id
_entity_poly.type
_entity_poly.pdbx_seq_one_letter_code
_entity_poly.pdbx_strand_id
1 'polypeptide(L)'
;MKTKYNTHLFLLSLCGAVLTAAPSMSVAEAVAQEEFLALQQRVEQLEASLRFVKNAQVEAIATEAFASMPMTTKDKSSLIESVVQTIQAREESANFPWMDAEKWPKLQRGMTPEEVVAVLDQPTLNEPSMHKRVDFVYTYQGRRVATAKKVTGIVRFYKGKVIEIEAPDL
;
A
#
# COMPACT_ATOMS: atom_id res chain seq x y z
N MET A 1 -35.54 -43.78 45.05
CA MET A 1 -36.38 -42.84 44.28
C MET A 1 -35.86 -41.44 44.57
N LYS A 2 -35.20 -40.74 43.65
CA LYS A 2 -35.80 -39.84 42.62
C LYS A 2 -36.81 -38.90 43.29
N THR A 3 -36.68 -37.57 43.37
CA THR A 3 -36.12 -36.58 42.42
C THR A 3 -36.11 -35.20 43.10
N LYS A 4 -34.96 -34.50 43.16
CA LYS A 4 -34.88 -33.04 43.40
C LYS A 4 -34.40 -32.37 42.12
N TYR A 5 -35.28 -32.28 41.13
CA TYR A 5 -35.07 -31.56 39.88
C TYR A 5 -36.41 -31.00 39.43
N ASN A 6 -36.87 -29.92 40.05
CA ASN A 6 -38.03 -29.20 39.49
C ASN A 6 -38.06 -27.69 39.77
N THR A 7 -36.94 -27.11 40.17
CA THR A 7 -36.80 -25.65 40.39
C THR A 7 -35.87 -24.97 39.38
N HIS A 8 -35.50 -25.67 38.29
CA HIS A 8 -34.72 -25.09 37.18
C HIS A 8 -35.54 -24.91 35.90
N LEU A 9 -36.78 -25.41 35.83
CA LEU A 9 -37.57 -25.34 34.60
C LEU A 9 -38.27 -23.98 34.38
N PHE A 10 -38.40 -23.14 35.41
CA PHE A 10 -39.07 -21.83 35.28
C PHE A 10 -38.11 -20.64 35.09
N LEU A 11 -36.80 -20.82 35.30
CA LEU A 11 -35.81 -19.75 35.13
C LEU A 11 -35.24 -19.66 33.70
N LEU A 12 -35.51 -20.65 32.85
CA LEU A 12 -35.05 -20.65 31.45
C LEU A 12 -36.01 -19.97 30.47
N SER A 13 -37.22 -19.59 30.90
CA SER A 13 -38.24 -19.02 30.01
C SER A 13 -38.26 -17.49 29.95
N LEU A 14 -37.45 -16.78 30.76
CA LEU A 14 -37.49 -15.30 30.85
C LEU A 14 -36.18 -14.60 30.44
N CYS A 15 -35.28 -15.30 29.73
CA CYS A 15 -34.09 -14.68 29.10
C CYS A 15 -34.18 -14.64 27.56
N GLY A 16 -35.30 -15.08 26.98
CA GLY A 16 -35.48 -15.16 25.52
C GLY A 16 -35.93 -13.86 24.84
N ALA A 17 -36.12 -12.75 25.57
CA ALA A 17 -36.78 -11.55 25.04
C ALA A 17 -35.90 -10.27 25.01
N VAL A 18 -34.57 -10.38 25.14
CA VAL A 18 -33.66 -9.23 25.01
C VAL A 18 -32.52 -9.57 24.05
N LEU A 19 -32.85 -9.92 22.81
CA LEU A 19 -31.84 -10.13 21.75
C LEU A 19 -32.36 -9.66 20.37
N THR A 20 -33.21 -8.63 20.35
CA THR A 20 -33.71 -8.00 19.13
C THR A 20 -33.48 -6.50 19.16
N ALA A 21 -32.20 -6.10 19.19
CA ALA A 21 -31.78 -4.72 18.91
C ALA A 21 -30.38 -4.73 18.30
N ALA A 22 -30.24 -5.32 17.10
CA ALA A 22 -28.99 -5.24 16.34
C ALA A 22 -29.10 -5.32 14.79
N PRO A 23 -30.23 -5.02 14.09
CA PRO A 23 -30.15 -4.93 12.62
C PRO A 23 -29.55 -3.59 12.14
N SER A 24 -29.54 -2.53 12.96
CA SER A 24 -29.15 -1.19 12.52
C SER A 24 -27.63 -0.99 12.40
N MET A 25 -26.84 -1.74 13.18
CA MET A 25 -25.38 -1.58 13.23
C MET A 25 -24.69 -2.23 12.02
N SER A 26 -25.21 -3.36 11.50
CA SER A 26 -24.63 -4.02 10.32
C SER A 26 -24.93 -3.29 9.01
N VAL A 27 -26.09 -2.62 8.90
CA VAL A 27 -26.45 -1.86 7.69
C VAL A 27 -25.60 -0.60 7.57
N ALA A 28 -25.34 0.11 8.68
CA ALA A 28 -24.46 1.27 8.69
C ALA A 28 -23.01 0.91 8.37
N GLU A 29 -22.51 -0.22 8.89
CA GLU A 29 -21.17 -0.74 8.57
C GLU A 29 -21.05 -1.18 7.10
N ALA A 30 -22.08 -1.82 6.54
CA ALA A 30 -22.13 -2.21 5.14
C ALA A 30 -22.13 -1.01 4.18
N VAL A 31 -22.94 0.03 4.47
CA VAL A 31 -22.97 1.26 3.67
C VAL A 31 -21.63 1.99 3.76
N ALA A 32 -21.00 2.04 4.95
CA ALA A 32 -19.67 2.63 5.10
C ALA A 32 -18.59 1.88 4.29
N GLN A 33 -18.70 0.56 4.19
CA GLN A 33 -17.79 -0.26 3.38
C GLN A 33 -18.00 -0.02 1.87
N GLU A 34 -19.25 0.10 1.42
CA GLU A 34 -19.58 0.39 0.02
C GLU A 34 -19.08 1.77 -0.42
N GLU A 35 -19.32 2.80 0.40
CA GLU A 35 -18.81 4.15 0.16
C GLU A 35 -17.28 4.20 0.13
N PHE A 36 -16.61 3.45 1.01
CA PHE A 36 -15.15 3.35 1.02
C PHE A 36 -14.62 2.71 -0.27
N LEU A 37 -15.25 1.63 -0.76
CA LEU A 37 -14.88 0.97 -2.01
C LEU A 37 -15.12 1.89 -3.22
N ALA A 38 -16.24 2.59 -3.25
CA ALA A 38 -16.55 3.56 -4.31
C ALA A 38 -15.54 4.71 -4.34
N LEU A 39 -15.12 5.19 -3.16
CA LEU A 39 -14.09 6.21 -3.04
C LEU A 39 -12.73 5.68 -3.52
N GLN A 40 -12.35 4.47 -3.12
CA GLN A 40 -11.12 3.83 -3.57
C GLN A 40 -11.08 3.70 -5.10
N GLN A 41 -12.18 3.29 -5.72
CA GLN A 41 -12.30 3.20 -7.18
C GLN A 41 -12.19 4.58 -7.86
N ARG A 42 -12.83 5.61 -7.31
CA ARG A 42 -12.70 6.98 -7.82
C ARG A 42 -11.27 7.49 -7.73
N VAL A 43 -10.58 7.23 -6.62
CA VAL A 43 -9.17 7.61 -6.45
C VAL A 43 -8.31 6.92 -7.51
N GLU A 44 -8.49 5.62 -7.74
CA GLU A 44 -7.75 4.90 -8.79
C GLU A 44 -8.01 5.47 -10.19
N GLN A 45 -9.26 5.83 -10.50
CA GLN A 45 -9.61 6.44 -11.78
C GLN A 45 -8.99 7.83 -11.95
N LEU A 46 -9.02 8.65 -10.89
CA LEU A 46 -8.40 9.97 -10.88
C LEU A 46 -6.89 9.89 -11.02
N GLU A 47 -6.23 8.98 -10.30
CA GLU A 47 -4.80 8.71 -10.42
C GLU A 47 -4.43 8.27 -11.85
N ALA A 48 -5.22 7.39 -12.47
CA ALA A 48 -5.01 6.97 -13.85
C ALA A 48 -5.14 8.15 -14.83
N SER A 49 -6.16 8.99 -14.65
CA SER A 49 -6.42 10.15 -15.50
C SER A 49 -5.31 11.20 -15.35
N LEU A 50 -4.86 11.46 -14.12
CA LEU A 50 -3.75 12.36 -13.82
C LEU A 50 -2.46 11.89 -14.50
N ARG A 51 -2.15 10.59 -14.45
CA ARG A 51 -0.98 10.03 -15.13
C ARG A 51 -1.03 10.23 -16.63
N PHE A 52 -2.18 9.95 -17.25
CA PHE A 52 -2.35 10.16 -18.69
C PHE A 52 -2.10 11.62 -19.07
N VAL A 53 -2.71 12.56 -18.34
CA VAL A 53 -2.55 14.00 -18.57
C VAL A 53 -1.11 14.46 -18.32
N LYS A 54 -0.42 13.93 -17.30
CA LYS A 54 0.98 14.24 -17.03
C LYS A 54 1.90 13.73 -18.13
N ASN A 55 1.77 12.45 -18.52
CA ASN A 55 2.61 11.86 -19.56
C ASN A 55 2.42 12.58 -20.90
N ALA A 56 1.17 12.89 -21.27
CA ALA A 56 0.87 13.65 -22.48
C ALA A 56 1.46 15.08 -22.45
N GLN A 57 1.42 15.76 -21.30
CA GLN A 57 2.06 17.08 -21.16
C GLN A 57 3.59 17.00 -21.25
N VAL A 58 4.21 16.01 -20.61
CA VAL A 58 5.68 15.82 -20.69
C VAL A 58 6.09 15.53 -22.13
N GLU A 59 5.36 14.66 -22.82
CA GLU A 59 5.61 14.33 -24.23
C GLU A 59 5.41 15.55 -25.14
N ALA A 60 4.36 16.34 -24.92
CA ALA A 60 4.11 17.58 -25.66
C ALA A 60 5.23 18.61 -25.45
N ILE A 61 5.63 18.86 -24.20
CA ILE A 61 6.73 19.79 -23.87
C ILE A 61 8.05 19.32 -24.51
N ALA A 62 8.35 18.02 -24.43
CA ALA A 62 9.53 17.46 -25.06
C ALA A 62 9.47 17.64 -26.59
N THR A 63 8.32 17.35 -27.20
CA THR A 63 8.12 17.48 -28.65
C THR A 63 8.27 18.94 -29.11
N GLU A 64 7.69 19.89 -28.38
CA GLU A 64 7.83 21.33 -28.67
C GLU A 64 9.28 21.80 -28.53
N ALA A 65 9.98 21.37 -27.47
CA ALA A 65 11.38 21.71 -27.26
C ALA A 65 12.30 21.17 -28.37
N PHE A 66 12.01 19.98 -28.91
CA PHE A 66 12.84 19.33 -29.93
C PHE A 66 12.38 19.58 -31.38
N ALA A 67 11.22 20.23 -31.59
CA ALA A 67 10.69 20.52 -32.92
C ALA A 67 11.66 21.35 -33.78
N SER A 68 12.39 22.27 -33.16
CA SER A 68 13.33 23.19 -33.81
C SER A 68 14.76 22.64 -33.99
N MET A 69 15.08 21.46 -33.46
CA MET A 69 16.43 20.89 -33.56
C MET A 69 16.64 20.14 -34.89
N PRO A 70 17.81 20.31 -35.54
CA PRO A 70 18.17 19.58 -36.76
C PRO A 70 18.57 18.13 -36.40
N MET A 71 17.57 17.29 -36.15
CA MET A 71 17.69 15.87 -35.79
C MET A 71 16.73 15.05 -36.64
N THR A 72 17.06 13.78 -36.87
CA THR A 72 16.15 12.86 -37.56
C THR A 72 14.94 12.53 -36.68
N THR A 73 13.82 12.15 -37.28
CA THR A 73 12.59 11.80 -36.53
C THR A 73 12.81 10.65 -35.55
N LYS A 74 13.69 9.70 -35.89
CA LYS A 74 14.06 8.57 -35.04
C LYS A 74 14.85 9.01 -33.81
N ASP A 75 15.81 9.92 -33.99
CA ASP A 75 16.61 10.45 -32.89
C ASP A 75 15.77 11.34 -31.96
N LYS A 76 14.78 12.08 -32.50
CA LYS A 76 13.83 12.84 -31.69
C LYS A 76 12.98 11.93 -30.80
N SER A 77 12.45 10.83 -31.35
CA SER A 77 11.63 9.89 -30.58
C SER A 77 12.40 9.23 -29.44
N SER A 78 13.64 8.79 -29.68
CA SER A 78 14.47 8.16 -28.64
C SER A 78 14.86 9.16 -27.55
N LEU A 79 15.13 10.41 -27.91
CA LEU A 79 15.39 11.47 -26.93
C LEU A 79 14.16 11.78 -26.07
N ILE A 80 12.97 11.89 -26.67
CA ILE A 80 11.73 12.10 -25.92
C ILE A 80 11.50 10.94 -24.94
N GLU A 81 11.66 9.70 -25.38
CA GLU A 81 11.54 8.51 -24.53
C GLU A 81 12.54 8.54 -23.37
N SER A 82 13.80 8.90 -23.64
CA SER A 82 14.83 9.03 -22.60
C SER A 82 14.49 10.11 -21.55
N VAL A 83 13.89 11.23 -21.98
CA VAL A 83 13.46 12.31 -21.09
C VAL A 83 12.30 11.86 -20.22
N VAL A 84 11.28 11.23 -20.82
CA VAL A 84 10.12 10.68 -20.11
C VAL A 84 10.59 9.66 -19.06
N GLN A 85 11.47 8.74 -19.44
CA GLN A 85 12.03 7.74 -18.53
C GLN A 85 12.81 8.39 -17.37
N THR A 86 13.61 9.42 -17.67
CA THR A 86 14.38 10.15 -16.64
C THR A 86 13.46 10.87 -15.66
N ILE A 87 12.38 11.49 -16.15
CA ILE A 87 11.39 12.16 -15.30
C ILE A 87 10.67 11.15 -14.41
N GLN A 88 10.21 10.03 -14.99
CA GLN A 88 9.55 8.96 -14.23
C GLN A 88 10.49 8.38 -13.15
N ALA A 89 11.76 8.15 -13.47
CA ALA A 89 12.75 7.66 -12.51
C ALA A 89 12.99 8.67 -11.37
N ARG A 90 13.06 9.98 -11.67
CA ARG A 90 13.16 11.02 -10.65
C ARG A 90 11.93 11.08 -9.76
N GLU A 91 10.74 11.05 -10.35
CA GLU A 91 9.48 11.03 -9.59
C GLU A 91 9.39 9.79 -8.68
N GLU A 92 9.79 8.62 -9.16
CA GLU A 92 9.81 7.39 -8.36
C GLU A 92 10.81 7.49 -7.21
N SER A 93 12.03 7.99 -7.47
CA SER A 93 13.04 8.17 -6.41
C SER A 93 12.62 9.18 -5.34
N ALA A 94 11.82 10.19 -5.71
CA ALA A 94 11.36 11.22 -4.78
C ALA A 94 10.17 10.75 -3.94
N ASN A 95 9.22 10.03 -4.55
CA ASN A 95 8.00 9.58 -3.86
C ASN A 95 8.17 8.23 -3.15
N PHE A 96 9.00 7.35 -3.71
CA PHE A 96 9.24 6.00 -3.21
C PHE A 96 10.74 5.69 -3.13
N PRO A 97 11.50 6.36 -2.24
CA PRO A 97 12.94 6.13 -2.12
C PRO A 97 13.33 4.67 -1.86
N TRP A 98 12.43 3.89 -1.25
CA TRP A 98 12.61 2.46 -0.96
C TRP A 98 12.48 1.56 -2.20
N MET A 99 11.96 2.03 -3.34
CA MET A 99 11.84 1.24 -4.58
C MET A 99 13.18 1.06 -5.33
N ASP A 100 14.27 1.61 -4.79
CA ASP A 100 15.61 1.34 -5.30
C ASP A 100 16.07 -0.08 -4.92
N ALA A 101 16.24 -0.93 -5.94
CA ALA A 101 16.65 -2.32 -5.79
C ALA A 101 18.02 -2.48 -5.13
N GLU A 102 18.90 -1.46 -5.19
CA GLU A 102 20.21 -1.50 -4.55
C GLU A 102 20.15 -1.35 -3.02
N LYS A 103 19.03 -0.88 -2.47
CA LYS A 103 18.86 -0.67 -1.03
C LYS A 103 18.51 -1.93 -0.28
N TRP A 104 17.67 -2.78 -0.86
CA TRP A 104 17.18 -4.00 -0.21
C TRP A 104 18.28 -4.99 0.18
N PRO A 105 19.31 -5.25 -0.65
CA PRO A 105 20.44 -6.10 -0.28
C PRO A 105 21.29 -5.56 0.88
N LYS A 106 21.20 -4.27 1.19
CA LYS A 106 21.91 -3.66 2.32
C LYS A 106 21.26 -4.02 3.65
N LEU A 107 20.00 -4.44 3.66
CA LEU A 107 19.30 -4.85 4.86
C LEU A 107 19.75 -6.24 5.33
N GLN A 108 19.92 -6.38 6.65
CA GLN A 108 20.37 -7.63 7.26
C GLN A 108 19.54 -7.97 8.49
N ARG A 109 19.43 -9.27 8.78
CA ARG A 109 18.85 -9.74 10.05
C ARG A 109 19.65 -9.20 11.22
N GLY A 110 18.95 -8.73 12.26
CA GLY A 110 19.57 -8.11 13.43
C GLY A 110 19.76 -6.59 13.36
N MET A 111 19.40 -5.95 12.24
CA MET A 111 19.32 -4.49 12.19
C MET A 111 18.23 -3.94 13.11
N THR A 112 18.40 -2.73 13.62
CA THR A 112 17.35 -2.00 14.34
C THR A 112 16.38 -1.33 13.37
N PRO A 113 15.18 -0.94 13.81
CA PRO A 113 14.23 -0.22 12.96
C PRO A 113 14.79 1.09 12.42
N GLU A 114 15.60 1.80 13.22
CA GLU A 114 16.24 3.05 12.83
C GLU A 114 17.27 2.83 11.71
N GLU A 115 18.03 1.74 11.77
CA GLU A 115 18.96 1.35 10.70
C GLU A 115 18.21 1.03 9.40
N VAL A 116 17.06 0.36 9.49
CA VAL A 116 16.19 0.08 8.32
C VAL A 116 15.66 1.37 7.72
N VAL A 117 15.18 2.31 8.54
CA VAL A 117 14.70 3.63 8.09
C VAL A 117 15.83 4.45 7.49
N ALA A 118 17.06 4.36 8.01
CA ALA A 118 18.21 5.04 7.42
C ALA A 118 18.53 4.54 6.00
N VAL A 119 18.23 3.28 5.68
CA VAL A 119 18.45 2.68 4.36
C VAL A 119 17.27 2.93 3.42
N LEU A 120 16.06 2.58 3.85
CA LEU A 120 14.85 2.58 3.01
C LEU A 120 14.00 3.85 3.13
N ASP A 121 14.32 4.76 4.03
CA ASP A 121 13.44 5.85 4.46
C ASP A 121 12.21 5.33 5.25
N GLN A 122 11.31 6.24 5.60
CA GLN A 122 10.15 5.97 6.44
C GLN A 122 9.18 4.99 5.77
N PRO A 123 8.72 3.94 6.47
CA PRO A 123 7.73 3.02 5.93
C PRO A 123 6.38 3.69 5.71
N THR A 124 5.63 3.20 4.74
CA THR A 124 4.27 3.65 4.47
C THR A 124 3.32 3.29 5.62
N LEU A 125 3.51 2.11 6.20
CA LEU A 125 2.74 1.63 7.36
C LEU A 125 3.68 1.01 8.40
N ASN A 126 3.36 1.24 9.66
CA ASN A 126 4.01 0.63 10.82
C ASN A 126 2.92 0.01 11.70
N GLU A 127 2.77 -1.30 11.64
CA GLU A 127 1.66 -2.02 12.26
C GLU A 127 2.17 -2.99 13.33
N PRO A 128 1.57 -3.02 14.54
CA PRO A 128 1.89 -4.03 15.53
C PRO A 128 1.45 -5.42 15.03
N SER A 129 2.23 -6.46 15.32
CA SER A 129 1.91 -7.82 14.90
C SER A 129 1.28 -8.62 16.04
N MET A 130 0.29 -9.45 15.71
CA MET A 130 -0.31 -10.42 16.63
C MET A 130 0.46 -11.74 16.69
N HIS A 131 1.50 -11.90 15.86
CA HIS A 131 2.29 -13.11 15.83
C HIS A 131 3.30 -13.14 16.99
N LYS A 132 3.33 -14.21 17.79
CA LYS A 132 4.19 -14.31 19.01
C LYS A 132 5.68 -13.96 18.80
N ARG A 133 6.18 -14.14 17.58
CA ARG A 133 7.59 -13.90 17.21
C ARG A 133 7.80 -12.65 16.35
N VAL A 134 6.81 -11.76 16.27
CA VAL A 134 6.89 -10.49 15.55
C VAL A 134 6.25 -9.44 16.44
N ASP A 135 6.93 -8.34 16.71
CA ASP A 135 6.38 -7.26 17.53
C ASP A 135 5.66 -6.24 16.65
N PHE A 136 6.31 -5.83 15.56
CA PHE A 136 5.76 -4.90 14.58
C PHE A 136 6.35 -5.15 13.19
N VAL A 137 5.69 -4.61 12.18
CA VAL A 137 6.01 -4.79 10.77
C VAL A 137 6.08 -3.42 10.10
N TYR A 138 7.16 -3.19 9.37
CA TYR A 138 7.27 -2.09 8.43
C TYR A 138 6.83 -2.56 7.07
N THR A 139 5.83 -1.88 6.53
CA THR A 139 5.24 -2.19 5.24
C THR A 139 5.44 -1.00 4.32
N TYR A 140 6.20 -1.23 3.26
CA TYR A 140 6.49 -0.26 2.20
C TYR A 140 5.56 -0.57 1.04
N GLN A 141 4.60 0.31 0.77
CA GLN A 141 3.60 0.14 -0.28
C GLN A 141 3.60 1.31 -1.23
N GLY A 142 3.56 1.03 -2.52
CA GLY A 142 3.51 2.04 -3.56
C GLY A 142 3.14 1.45 -4.90
N ARG A 143 3.06 2.31 -5.92
CA ARG A 143 2.85 1.91 -7.31
C ARG A 143 3.99 2.47 -8.14
N ARG A 144 4.55 1.67 -9.04
CA ARG A 144 5.57 2.19 -9.97
C ARG A 144 4.98 3.23 -10.90
N VAL A 145 5.73 4.29 -11.13
CA VAL A 145 5.28 5.43 -11.94
C VAL A 145 5.06 5.00 -13.38
N ALA A 146 5.97 4.17 -13.92
CA ALA A 146 5.93 3.72 -15.31
C ALA A 146 4.80 2.73 -15.60
N THR A 147 4.57 1.75 -14.72
CA THR A 147 3.67 0.60 -15.01
C THR A 147 2.39 0.60 -14.20
N ALA A 148 2.26 1.46 -13.20
CA ALA A 148 1.16 1.46 -12.22
C ALA A 148 1.02 0.16 -11.40
N LYS A 149 1.94 -0.80 -11.54
CA LYS A 149 1.93 -2.06 -10.81
C LYS A 149 2.13 -1.76 -9.32
N LYS A 150 1.27 -2.34 -8.47
CA LYS A 150 1.43 -2.29 -7.02
C LYS A 150 2.70 -3.06 -6.65
N VAL A 151 3.55 -2.42 -5.86
CA VAL A 151 4.77 -2.99 -5.32
C VAL A 151 4.69 -2.92 -3.80
N THR A 152 5.13 -3.98 -3.14
CA THR A 152 5.09 -4.07 -1.68
C THR A 152 6.36 -4.72 -1.19
N GLY A 153 7.01 -4.10 -0.21
CA GLY A 153 8.14 -4.66 0.53
C GLY A 153 7.81 -4.69 2.02
N ILE A 154 8.27 -5.73 2.72
CA ILE A 154 7.91 -5.96 4.12
C ILE A 154 9.17 -6.25 4.93
N VAL A 155 9.28 -5.63 6.10
CA VAL A 155 10.35 -5.89 7.08
C VAL A 155 9.70 -6.19 8.42
N ARG A 156 9.96 -7.37 8.98
CA ARG A 156 9.37 -7.81 10.27
C ARG A 156 10.41 -7.71 11.37
N PHE A 157 9.98 -7.23 12.54
CA PHE A 157 10.82 -7.01 13.69
C PHE A 157 10.39 -7.87 14.87
N TYR A 158 11.36 -8.33 15.66
CA TYR A 158 11.15 -8.99 16.94
C TYR A 158 12.21 -8.53 17.93
N LYS A 159 11.79 -8.13 19.13
CA LYS A 159 12.62 -7.51 20.17
C LYS A 159 13.46 -6.34 19.63
N GLY A 160 12.85 -5.51 18.77
CA GLY A 160 13.52 -4.36 18.14
C GLY A 160 14.60 -4.73 17.12
N LYS A 161 14.53 -5.94 16.54
CA LYS A 161 15.53 -6.44 15.58
C LYS A 161 14.86 -7.06 14.36
N VAL A 162 15.42 -6.81 13.18
CA VAL A 162 14.95 -7.42 11.93
C VAL A 162 15.10 -8.94 11.99
N ILE A 163 14.01 -9.65 11.74
CA ILE A 163 13.99 -11.12 11.67
C ILE A 163 13.74 -11.63 10.26
N GLU A 164 13.00 -10.87 9.46
CA GLU A 164 12.57 -11.27 8.13
C GLU A 164 12.44 -10.04 7.23
N ILE A 165 12.88 -10.21 5.99
CA ILE A 165 12.86 -9.18 4.95
C ILE A 165 12.25 -9.84 3.72
N GLU A 166 11.12 -9.30 3.27
CA GLU A 166 10.49 -9.64 1.99
C GLU A 166 10.73 -8.48 1.05
N ALA A 167 11.71 -8.64 0.17
CA ALA A 167 12.03 -7.63 -0.82
C ALA A 167 10.91 -7.54 -1.89
N PRO A 168 10.60 -6.33 -2.38
CA PRO A 168 9.64 -6.11 -3.44
C PRO A 168 10.14 -6.66 -4.79
N ASP A 169 9.19 -7.01 -5.66
CA ASP A 169 9.42 -7.37 -7.06
C ASP A 169 9.64 -6.11 -7.92
N LEU A 170 10.92 -5.70 -8.02
CA LEU A 170 11.43 -4.50 -8.70
C LEU A 170 12.07 -4.81 -10.06
#